data_AF-A0A2S5B410-F1
#
_entry.id   AF-A0A2S5B410-F1
#
_cell.length_a   1.000
_cell.length_b   1.000
_cell.length_c   1.000
_cell.angle_alpha   90.00
_cell.angle_beta   90.00
_cell.angle_gamma   90.00
#
_symmetry.space_group_name_H-M   'P 1'
#
loop_
_entity.id
_entity.type
_entity.pdbx_description
1 polymer ?
#
loop_
_entity_poly.entity_id
_entity_poly.type
_entity_poly.pdbx_seq_one_letter_code
_entity_poly.pdbx_strand_id
1 'polypeptide(L)' 'MTVLTLIEERGRAQLVELKNGETFNGHLVACDNFMNLTIKEVYQTSADGERFWKLPEAYIRGNNIKYIRVAEQ' A
#
# COMPACT_ATOMS: atom_id res chain seq x y z
N MET A 1 12.11 0.79 6.49
CA MET A 1 11.49 -0.54 6.33
C MET A 1 12.27 -1.29 5.26
N THR A 2 12.67 -2.54 5.52
CA THR A 2 13.38 -3.36 4.51
C THR A 2 12.37 -4.24 3.77
N VAL A 3 12.68 -4.68 2.54
CA VAL A 3 11.77 -5.55 1.75
C VAL A 3 11.43 -6.85 2.50
N LEU A 4 12.38 -7.37 3.29
CA LEU A 4 12.21 -8.56 4.13
C LEU A 4 11.06 -8.39 5.14
N THR A 5 10.98 -7.25 5.83
CA THR A 5 9.90 -6.99 6.80
C THR A 5 8.54 -6.92 6.11
N LEU A 6 8.46 -6.41 4.88
CA LEU A 6 7.20 -6.39 4.14
C LEU A 6 6.69 -7.79 3.78
N ILE A 7 7.60 -8.72 3.49
CA ILE A 7 7.26 -10.10 3.13
C ILE A 7 6.73 -10.88 4.34
N GLU A 8 7.29 -10.63 5.53
CA GLU A 8 6.84 -11.22 6.79
C GLU A 8 5.44 -10.73 7.19
N GLU A 9 5.08 -9.51 6.79
CA GLU A 9 3.81 -8.84 7.13
C GLU A 9 2.72 -9.04 6.06
N ARG A 10 2.84 -10.06 5.20
CA ARG A 10 1.81 -10.43 4.21
C ARG A 10 0.49 -10.76 4.89
N GLY A 11 -0.62 -10.35 4.26
CA GLY A 11 -1.97 -10.52 4.80
C GLY A 11 -2.39 -9.49 5.86
N ARG A 12 -1.44 -8.75 6.45
CA ARG A 12 -1.77 -7.64 7.36
C ARG A 12 -2.21 -6.41 6.57
N ALA A 13 -3.05 -5.59 7.22
CA ALA A 13 -3.46 -4.31 6.69
C ALA A 13 -2.28 -3.33 6.70
N GLN A 14 -2.10 -2.63 5.57
CA GLN A 14 -1.04 -1.66 5.37
C GLN A 14 -1.63 -0.38 4.78
N LEU A 15 -1.12 0.75 5.24
CA LEU A 15 -1.32 2.06 4.63
C LEU A 15 -0.10 2.38 3.77
N VAL A 16 -0.31 2.61 2.49
CA VAL A 16 0.72 3.02 1.54
C VAL A 16 0.44 4.46 1.12
N GLU A 17 1.39 5.37 1.36
CA GLU A 17 1.32 6.74 0.85
C GLU A 17 2.25 6.88 -0.37
N LEU A 18 1.71 7.41 -1.45
CA LEU A 18 2.45 7.71 -2.66
C LEU A 18 3.07 9.12 -2.59
N LYS A 19 4.10 9.35 -3.40
CA LYS A 19 4.78 10.65 -3.48
C LYS A 19 3.86 11.80 -3.94
N ASN A 20 2.78 11.49 -4.65
CA ASN A 20 1.78 12.47 -5.08
C ASN A 20 0.72 12.77 -4.00
N GLY A 21 0.78 12.13 -2.83
CA GLY A 21 -0.14 12.33 -1.71
C GLY A 21 -1.33 11.37 -1.68
N GLU A 22 -1.55 10.55 -2.71
CA GLU A 22 -2.59 9.52 -2.66
C GLU A 22 -2.25 8.45 -1.63
N THR A 23 -3.27 7.93 -0.95
CA THR A 23 -3.11 6.85 0.03
C THR A 23 -3.93 5.63 -0.35
N PHE A 24 -3.38 4.45 -0.06
CA PHE A 24 -4.00 3.16 -0.30
C PHE A 24 -3.97 2.35 0.98
N ASN A 25 -5.14 1.96 1.47
CA ASN A 25 -5.29 1.13 2.66
C ASN A 25 -5.84 -0.23 2.25
N GLY A 26 -5.11 -1.30 2.50
CA GLY A 26 -5.53 -2.65 2.11
C GLY A 26 -4.60 -3.73 2.61
N HIS A 27 -4.84 -4.97 2.18
CA HIS A 27 -4.05 -6.13 2.60
C HIS A 27 -2.96 -6.44 1.57
N LEU A 28 -1.71 -6.54 2.02
CA LEU A 28 -0.59 -6.90 1.14
C LEU A 28 -0.70 -8.36 0.70
N VAL A 29 -0.74 -8.58 -0.61
CA VAL A 29 -0.76 -9.91 -1.24
C VAL A 29 0.64 -10.28 -1.73
N ALA A 30 1.29 -9.36 -2.45
CA ALA A 30 2.60 -9.59 -3.03
C ALA A 30 3.49 -8.34 -2.99
N CYS A 31 4.78 -8.57 -2.80
CA CYS A 31 5.84 -7.57 -2.89
C CYS A 31 7.03 -8.20 -3.63
N ASP A 32 7.62 -7.47 -4.57
CA ASP A 32 8.86 -7.86 -5.26
C ASP A 32 10.09 -7.09 -4.76
N ASN A 33 11.27 -7.40 -5.32
CA ASN A 33 12.53 -6.76 -4.91
C ASN A 33 12.62 -5.26 -5.21
N PHE A 34 11.72 -4.73 -6.05
CA PHE A 34 11.62 -3.30 -6.37
C PHE A 34 10.54 -2.58 -5.54
N MET A 35 9.97 -3.27 -4.55
CA MET A 35 8.83 -2.80 -3.74
C MET A 35 7.56 -2.54 -4.58
N ASN A 36 7.39 -3.20 -5.72
CA ASN A 36 6.09 -3.19 -6.38
C ASN A 36 5.12 -4.04 -5.55
N LEU A 37 3.93 -3.50 -5.29
CA LEU A 37 2.96 -4.10 -4.38
C LEU A 37 1.71 -4.51 -5.13
N THR A 38 1.17 -5.68 -4.77
CA THR A 38 -0.23 -6.05 -5.05
C THR A 38 -0.97 -6.03 -3.72
N ILE A 39 -2.02 -5.22 -3.64
CA ILE A 39 -2.87 -5.06 -2.45
C ILE A 39 -4.33 -5.34 -2.78
N LYS A 40 -5.06 -5.95 -1.86
CA LYS A 40 -6.49 -6.30 -2.02
C LYS A 40 -7.38 -5.61 -0.99
N GLU A 41 -8.67 -5.55 -1.31
CA GLU A 41 -9.72 -4.94 -0.49
C GLU A 41 -9.37 -3.49 -0.13
N VAL A 42 -9.05 -2.72 -1.16
CA VAL A 42 -8.35 -1.46 -1.03
C VAL A 42 -9.32 -0.30 -0.89
N TYR A 43 -9.04 0.58 0.06
CA TYR A 43 -9.59 1.93 0.13
C TYR A 43 -8.53 2.92 -0.33
N GLN A 44 -8.76 3.53 -1.49
CA GLN A 44 -7.93 4.62 -2.01
C GLN A 44 -8.52 5.96 -1.59
N THR A 45 -7.66 6.88 -1.18
CA THR A 45 -8.00 8.27 -0.90
C THR A 45 -7.16 9.18 -1.78
N SER A 46 -7.80 10.18 -2.39
CA SER A 46 -7.11 11.20 -3.19
C SER A 46 -6.16 12.05 -2.33
N ALA A 47 -5.20 12.70 -2.98
CA ALA A 47 -4.21 13.53 -2.30
C ALA A 47 -4.81 14.72 -1.51
N ASP A 48 -5.98 15.22 -1.92
CA ASP A 48 -6.74 16.26 -1.23
C ASP A 48 -7.63 15.73 -0.09
N GLY A 49 -7.77 14.41 0.04
CA GLY A 49 -8.63 13.78 1.05
C GLY A 49 -10.13 13.86 0.76
N GLU A 50 -10.55 14.36 -0.42
CA GLU A 50 -11.97 14.59 -0.72
C GLU A 50 -12.66 13.40 -1.40
N ARG A 51 -11.89 12.54 -2.09
CA ARG A 51 -12.42 11.43 -2.88
C ARG A 51 -11.91 10.09 -2.37
N PHE A 52 -12.83 9.14 -2.32
CA PHE A 52 -12.58 7.80 -1.81
C PHE A 52 -13.08 6.76 -2.81
N TRP A 53 -12.29 5.72 -3.02
CA TRP A 53 -12.64 4.59 -3.87
C TRP A 53 -12.44 3.29 -3.12
N LYS A 54 -13.40 2.37 -3.27
CA LYS A 54 -13.24 0.98 -2.86
C LYS A 54 -12.88 0.15 -4.08
N LEU A 55 -11.71 -0.47 -4.07
CA LEU A 55 -11.19 -1.27 -5.16
C LEU A 55 -11.00 -2.73 -4.69
N PRO A 56 -11.32 -3.72 -5.52
CA PRO A 56 -11.05 -5.11 -5.16
C PRO A 56 -9.54 -5.40 -5.06
N GLU A 57 -8.74 -4.79 -5.93
CA GLU A 57 -7.29 -4.95 -5.98
C GLU A 57 -6.64 -3.69 -6.57
N ALA A 58 -5.41 -3.39 -6.17
CA ALA A 58 -4.58 -2.36 -6.79
C ALA A 58 -3.11 -2.84 -6.93
N TYR A 59 -2.48 -2.43 -8.02
CA TYR A 59 -1.05 -2.60 -8.26
C TYR A 59 -0.34 -1.26 -8.10
N ILE A 60 0.66 -1.21 -7.21
CA ILE A 60 1.41 0.00 -6.90
C ILE A 60 2.88 -0.19 -7.29
N ARG A 61 3.41 0.72 -8.10
CA ARG A 61 4.81 0.71 -8.48
C ARG A 61 5.69 1.24 -7.34
N GLY A 62 6.70 0.47 -6.94
CA GLY A 62 7.50 0.76 -5.75
C GLY A 62 8.26 2.09 -5.77
N ASN A 63 8.65 2.55 -6.96
CA ASN A 63 9.34 3.84 -7.13
C ASN A 63 8.46 5.06 -6.81
N ASN A 64 7.13 4.91 -6.81
CA ASN A 64 6.18 5.98 -6.49
C ASN A 64 5.81 6.02 -5.01
N ILE A 65 6.23 5.02 -4.22
CA ILE A 65 5.94 4.94 -2.79
C ILE A 65 6.79 5.96 -2.04
N LYS A 66 6.17 6.68 -1.11
CA LYS A 66 6.83 7.58 -0.16
C LYS A 66 7.14 6.82 1.13
N TYR A 67 6.13 6.18 1.72
CA TYR A 67 6.31 5.28 2.86
C TYR A 67 5.17 4.25 2.93
N ILE A 68 5.41 3.21 3.71
CA ILE A 68 4.43 2.17 4.06
C ILE A 68 4.34 2.14 5.57
N ARG A 69 3.13 2.18 6.11
CA ARG A 69 2.84 1.96 7.52
C ARG A 69 2.13 0.61 7.66
N VAL A 70 2.78 -0.30 8.38
CA VAL A 70 2.16 -1.55 8.79
C VAL A 70 1.37 -1.29 10.06
N ALA A 71 0.16 -1.83 10.17
CA ALA A 71 -0.59 -1.75 11.41
C ALA A 71 0.20 -2.48 12.52
N GLU A 72 0.56 -1.76 13.58
CA GLU A 72 1.04 -2.40 14.80
C GLU A 72 -0.12 -3.11 15.47
N GLN A 73 0.16 -4.30 16.01
CA GLN A 73 -0.79 -5.15 16.68
C GLN A 73 -1.23 -4.55 18.01
#